data_AF-A0A7Y5N3F7-F1
#
_entry.id   AF-A0A7Y5N3F7-F1
#
_cell.length_a   1.000
_cell.length_b   1.000
_cell.length_c   1.000
_cell.angle_alpha   90.00
_cell.angle_beta   90.00
_cell.angle_gamma   90.00
#
_symmetry.space_group_name_H-M   'P 1'
#
loop_
_entity.id
_entity.type
_entity.pdbx_description
1 polymer ?
#
loop_
_entity_poly.entity_id
_entity_poly.type
_entity_poly.pdbx_seq_one_letter_code
_entity_poly.pdbx_strand_id
1 'polypeptide(L)'
;MHNNDNIQADSLERLLQNDADSSAAADVRELAAIADSLKSLHRPEPSANALRECLDKIIQSKPAPVIQWSMRKQMFAWAASILIMLSVAAGGVLASRHSQPGQLMYPVKRMYEDVRYFLTISPSGKAQWCVCISERRLNEFVASTKDGTVRPAILSSMLATNRRAISLSEKMPAEEREVLLAELASLCSLQGAALNDLNQCCILPDDTALVSAAIAECMSCCNCVCIPTEQ
;
A
#
# COMPACT_ATOMS: atom_id res chain seq x y z
N MET A 1 -32.59 -2.09 -23.51
CA MET A 1 -31.69 -2.57 -22.43
C MET A 1 -31.98 -4.03 -22.12
N HIS A 2 -31.68 -4.97 -23.03
CA HIS A 2 -32.04 -6.41 -22.87
C HIS A 2 -31.08 -7.34 -23.64
N ASN A 3 -29.75 -7.18 -23.46
CA ASN A 3 -28.78 -7.99 -24.21
C ASN A 3 -27.61 -8.54 -23.37
N ASN A 4 -27.76 -8.63 -22.03
CA ASN A 4 -26.65 -9.06 -21.15
C ASN A 4 -26.73 -10.55 -20.74
N ASP A 5 -27.90 -11.18 -20.85
CA ASP A 5 -28.07 -12.56 -20.36
C ASP A 5 -27.54 -13.62 -21.35
N ASN A 6 -27.41 -13.26 -22.63
CA ASN A 6 -26.95 -14.20 -23.67
C ASN A 6 -25.42 -14.36 -23.70
N ILE A 7 -24.67 -13.45 -23.06
CA ILE A 7 -23.19 -13.47 -23.05
C ILE A 7 -22.66 -14.47 -22.00
N GLN A 8 -23.39 -14.68 -20.91
CA GLN A 8 -22.97 -15.60 -19.84
C GLN A 8 -23.10 -17.07 -20.22
N ALA A 9 -24.12 -17.46 -20.99
CA ALA A 9 -24.28 -18.84 -21.44
C ALA A 9 -23.14 -19.25 -22.41
N ASP A 10 -22.81 -18.37 -23.36
CA ASP A 10 -21.80 -18.63 -24.40
C ASP A 10 -20.37 -18.67 -23.83
N SER A 11 -20.11 -17.93 -22.74
CA SER A 11 -18.81 -17.94 -22.05
C SER A 11 -18.59 -19.20 -21.21
N LEU A 12 -19.66 -19.75 -20.62
CA LEU A 12 -19.59 -20.98 -19.84
C LEU A 12 -19.34 -22.19 -20.76
N GLU A 13 -19.96 -22.20 -21.94
CA GLU A 13 -19.83 -23.28 -22.92
C GLU A 13 -18.42 -23.33 -23.53
N ARG A 14 -17.77 -22.17 -23.75
CA ARG A 14 -16.36 -22.10 -24.17
C ARG A 14 -15.37 -22.56 -23.10
N LEU A 15 -15.65 -22.31 -21.82
CA LEU A 15 -14.81 -22.82 -20.72
C LEU A 15 -14.92 -24.35 -20.60
N LEU A 16 -16.12 -24.90 -20.80
CA LEU A 16 -16.34 -26.35 -20.77
C LEU A 16 -15.71 -27.10 -21.95
N GLN A 17 -15.54 -26.45 -23.11
CA GLN A 17 -14.89 -27.06 -24.29
C GLN A 17 -13.36 -27.07 -24.23
N ASN A 18 -12.72 -26.17 -23.47
CA ASN A 18 -11.27 -26.07 -23.38
C ASN A 18 -10.63 -26.99 -22.32
N ASP A 19 -11.40 -27.51 -21.36
CA ASP A 19 -10.89 -28.33 -20.24
C ASP A 19 -11.09 -29.85 -20.43
N ALA A 20 -11.32 -30.32 -21.67
CA ALA A 20 -11.65 -31.70 -21.98
C ALA A 20 -10.57 -32.76 -21.62
N ASP A 21 -9.33 -32.33 -21.34
CA ASP A 21 -8.19 -33.21 -21.02
C ASP A 21 -7.79 -33.20 -19.52
N SER A 22 -8.50 -32.46 -18.66
CA SER A 22 -8.20 -32.34 -17.22
C SER A 22 -9.04 -33.32 -16.39
N SER A 23 -8.48 -33.88 -15.31
CA SER A 23 -9.23 -34.74 -14.36
C SER A 23 -10.46 -34.03 -13.76
N ALA A 24 -10.52 -32.70 -13.83
CA ALA A 24 -11.67 -31.88 -13.47
C ALA A 24 -12.93 -32.19 -14.31
N ALA A 25 -12.77 -32.68 -15.55
CA ALA A 25 -13.90 -33.07 -16.39
C ALA A 25 -14.64 -34.32 -15.87
N ALA A 26 -13.98 -35.16 -15.07
CA ALA A 26 -14.62 -36.29 -14.41
C ALA A 26 -15.53 -35.82 -13.26
N ASP A 27 -15.03 -34.90 -12.42
CA ASP A 27 -15.78 -34.36 -11.28
C ASP A 27 -17.01 -33.56 -11.73
N VAL A 28 -16.91 -32.81 -12.83
CA VAL A 28 -18.05 -32.06 -13.40
C VAL A 28 -19.13 -32.99 -13.95
N ARG A 29 -18.77 -34.15 -14.53
CA ARG A 29 -19.75 -35.16 -14.98
C ARG A 29 -20.45 -35.83 -13.80
N GLU A 30 -19.74 -36.09 -12.70
CA GLU A 30 -20.34 -36.63 -11.48
C GLU A 30 -21.33 -35.64 -10.85
N LEU A 31 -20.95 -34.34 -10.77
CA LEU A 31 -21.84 -33.29 -10.30
C LEU A 31 -23.06 -33.09 -11.20
N ALA A 32 -22.90 -33.21 -12.53
CA ALA A 32 -24.02 -33.15 -13.48
C ALA A 32 -24.99 -34.34 -13.29
N ALA A 33 -24.48 -35.54 -13.05
CA ALA A 33 -25.31 -36.72 -12.77
C ALA A 33 -26.10 -36.60 -11.45
N ILE A 34 -25.50 -35.98 -10.42
CA ILE A 34 -26.20 -35.66 -9.16
C ILE A 34 -27.28 -34.60 -9.40
N ALA A 35 -27.00 -33.57 -10.21
CA ALA A 35 -27.98 -32.54 -10.55
C ALA A 35 -29.20 -33.12 -11.29
N ASP A 36 -28.98 -34.04 -12.24
CA ASP A 36 -30.07 -34.74 -12.93
C ASP A 36 -30.85 -35.66 -11.99
N SER A 37 -30.18 -36.34 -11.05
CA SER A 37 -30.84 -37.12 -10.01
C SER A 37 -31.71 -36.24 -9.10
N LEU A 38 -31.23 -35.06 -8.71
CA LEU A 38 -32.01 -34.08 -7.92
C LEU A 38 -33.20 -33.52 -8.71
N LYS A 39 -33.06 -33.36 -10.03
CA LYS A 39 -34.14 -32.90 -10.92
C LYS A 39 -35.24 -33.94 -11.10
N SER A 40 -34.90 -35.22 -10.95
CA SER A 40 -35.85 -36.34 -10.98
C SER A 40 -36.65 -36.50 -9.68
N LEU A 41 -36.23 -35.86 -8.58
CA LEU A 41 -36.99 -35.88 -7.34
C LEU A 41 -38.31 -35.14 -7.53
N HIS A 42 -39.39 -35.80 -7.13
CA HIS A 42 -40.73 -35.23 -7.18
C HIS A 42 -40.76 -33.95 -6.33
N ARG A 43 -40.92 -32.81 -6.99
CA ARG A 43 -41.05 -31.52 -6.31
C ARG A 43 -42.41 -31.53 -5.62
N PRO A 44 -42.48 -31.55 -4.27
CA PRO A 44 -43.78 -31.50 -3.61
C PRO A 44 -44.42 -30.17 -3.99
N GLU A 45 -45.57 -30.21 -4.65
CA GLU A 45 -46.34 -28.98 -4.86
C GLU A 45 -46.85 -28.52 -3.50
N PRO A 46 -46.38 -27.37 -2.99
CA PRO A 46 -46.91 -26.85 -1.74
C PRO A 46 -48.38 -26.57 -1.98
N SER A 47 -49.25 -27.18 -1.17
CA SER A 47 -50.68 -26.92 -1.28
C SER A 47 -50.92 -25.42 -1.10
N ALA A 48 -51.73 -24.83 -1.98
CA ALA A 48 -52.02 -23.39 -1.94
C ALA A 48 -52.52 -22.93 -0.55
N ASN A 49 -53.13 -23.84 0.21
CA ASN A 49 -53.60 -23.59 1.57
C ASN A 49 -52.46 -23.56 2.60
N ALA A 50 -51.47 -24.46 2.52
CA ALA A 50 -50.30 -24.41 3.38
C ALA A 50 -49.46 -23.16 3.13
N LEU A 51 -49.38 -22.72 1.87
CA LEU A 51 -48.67 -21.51 1.48
C LEU A 51 -49.39 -20.25 2.00
N ARG A 52 -50.73 -20.22 1.97
CA ARG A 52 -51.55 -19.16 2.57
C ARG A 52 -51.42 -19.12 4.09
N GLU A 53 -51.47 -20.26 4.77
CA GLU A 53 -51.33 -20.32 6.23
C GLU A 53 -49.93 -19.87 6.68
N CYS A 54 -48.89 -20.19 5.90
CA CYS A 54 -47.53 -19.72 6.14
C CYS A 54 -47.42 -18.20 5.91
N LEU A 55 -48.03 -17.67 4.84
CA LEU A 55 -48.07 -16.22 4.59
C LEU A 55 -48.80 -15.48 5.71
N ASP A 56 -49.96 -15.98 6.16
CA ASP A 56 -50.72 -15.35 7.24
C ASP A 56 -49.94 -15.33 8.56
N LYS A 57 -49.20 -16.41 8.87
CA LYS A 57 -48.30 -16.43 10.04
C LYS A 57 -47.18 -15.40 9.95
N ILE A 58 -46.62 -15.17 8.76
CA ILE A 58 -45.59 -14.15 8.54
C ILE A 58 -46.19 -12.75 8.66
N ILE A 59 -47.35 -12.50 8.04
CA ILE A 59 -48.03 -11.20 8.07
C ILE A 59 -48.50 -10.83 9.48
N GLN A 60 -48.96 -11.82 10.27
CA GLN A 60 -49.41 -11.60 11.65
C GLN A 60 -48.27 -11.53 12.67
N SER A 61 -47.04 -11.88 12.27
CA SER A 61 -45.87 -11.73 13.14
C SER A 61 -45.55 -10.24 13.31
N LYS A 62 -45.95 -9.67 14.45
CA LYS A 62 -45.54 -8.30 14.82
C LYS A 62 -44.02 -8.29 15.01
N PRO A 63 -43.26 -7.42 14.33
CA PRO A 63 -41.83 -7.32 14.55
C PRO A 63 -41.60 -6.92 16.01
N ALA A 64 -41.00 -7.82 16.79
CA ALA A 64 -40.67 -7.52 18.18
C ALA A 64 -39.60 -6.40 18.19
N PRO A 65 -39.79 -5.28 18.92
CA PRO A 65 -38.93 -4.09 18.85
C PRO A 65 -37.54 -4.26 19.51
N VAL A 66 -37.05 -5.48 19.68
CA VAL A 66 -35.94 -5.78 20.61
C VAL A 66 -34.54 -5.62 19.97
N ILE A 67 -34.45 -5.57 18.64
CA ILE A 67 -33.14 -5.65 17.94
C ILE A 67 -32.49 -4.27 17.73
N GLN A 68 -33.25 -3.17 17.67
CA GLN A 68 -32.69 -1.85 17.35
C GLN A 68 -31.85 -1.23 18.48
N TRP A 69 -32.11 -1.58 19.74
CA TRP A 69 -31.39 -0.99 20.88
C TRP A 69 -30.02 -1.64 21.13
N SER A 70 -29.89 -2.94 20.84
CA SER A 70 -28.61 -3.66 20.93
C SER A 70 -27.63 -3.22 19.84
N MET A 71 -28.10 -3.06 18.60
CA MET A 71 -27.25 -2.64 17.47
C MET A 71 -26.68 -1.23 17.69
N ARG A 72 -27.45 -0.28 18.25
CA ARG A 72 -26.92 1.06 18.56
C ARG A 72 -25.79 1.02 19.58
N LYS A 73 -25.92 0.22 20.65
CA LYS A 73 -24.85 0.06 21.67
C LYS A 73 -23.60 -0.57 21.08
N GLN A 74 -23.76 -1.57 20.22
CA GLN A 74 -22.63 -2.19 19.51
C GLN A 74 -21.94 -1.16 18.59
N MET A 75 -22.69 -0.40 17.80
CA MET A 75 -22.11 0.64 16.93
C MET A 75 -21.33 1.70 17.73
N PHE A 76 -21.85 2.16 18.86
CA PHE A 76 -21.12 3.09 19.73
C PHE A 76 -19.84 2.47 20.34
N ALA A 77 -19.89 1.21 20.75
CA ALA A 77 -18.72 0.50 21.28
C ALA A 77 -17.62 0.33 20.21
N TRP A 78 -18.00 0.00 18.96
CA TRP A 78 -17.08 -0.05 17.83
C TRP A 78 -16.48 1.32 17.53
N ALA A 79 -17.30 2.38 17.46
CA ALA A 79 -16.84 3.74 17.22
C ALA A 79 -15.87 4.22 18.31
N ALA A 80 -16.18 3.97 19.58
CA ALA A 80 -15.30 4.31 20.70
C ALA A 80 -13.98 3.53 20.65
N SER A 81 -14.01 2.24 20.32
CA SER A 81 -12.79 1.43 20.18
C SER A 81 -11.91 1.93 19.04
N ILE A 82 -12.49 2.27 17.89
CA ILE A 82 -11.77 2.89 16.77
C ILE A 82 -11.16 4.22 17.18
N LEU A 83 -11.91 5.06 17.91
CA LEU A 83 -11.42 6.35 18.38
C LEU A 83 -10.25 6.19 19.36
N ILE A 84 -10.33 5.24 20.30
CA ILE A 84 -9.24 4.94 21.24
C ILE A 84 -8.01 4.43 20.46
N MET A 85 -8.22 3.51 19.53
CA MET A 85 -7.14 2.97 18.68
C MET A 85 -6.46 4.08 17.86
N LEU A 86 -7.24 4.98 17.26
CA LEU A 86 -6.73 6.16 16.55
C LEU A 86 -5.99 7.12 17.48
N SER A 87 -6.48 7.30 18.71
CA SER A 87 -5.84 8.18 19.71
C SER A 87 -4.50 7.63 20.18
N VAL A 88 -4.44 6.32 20.45
CA VAL A 88 -3.20 5.63 20.80
C VAL A 88 -2.22 5.64 19.63
N ALA A 89 -2.70 5.39 18.41
CA ALA A 89 -1.88 5.49 17.21
C ALA A 89 -1.34 6.91 17.00
N ALA A 90 -2.17 7.95 17.17
CA ALA A 90 -1.75 9.34 17.03
C ALA A 90 -0.72 9.75 18.11
N GLY A 91 -0.90 9.32 19.35
CA GLY A 91 0.07 9.53 20.44
C GLY A 91 1.39 8.80 20.19
N GLY A 92 1.33 7.55 19.72
CA GLY A 92 2.50 6.77 19.32
C GLY A 92 3.27 7.42 18.16
N VAL A 93 2.56 7.99 17.18
CA VAL A 93 3.19 8.73 16.08
C VAL A 93 3.98 9.92 16.61
N LEU A 94 3.43 10.73 17.52
CA LEU A 94 4.13 11.87 18.12
C LEU A 94 5.40 11.45 18.86
N ALA A 95 5.34 10.39 19.67
CA ALA A 95 6.52 9.86 20.35
C ALA A 95 7.55 9.26 19.38
N SER A 96 7.10 8.64 18.29
CA SER A 96 7.99 8.02 17.28
C SER A 96 8.75 9.04 16.42
N ARG A 97 8.33 10.32 16.38
CA ARG A 97 8.99 11.36 15.58
C ARG A 97 10.46 11.54 15.96
N HIS A 98 10.78 11.36 17.24
CA HIS A 98 12.14 11.44 17.78
C HIS A 98 12.84 10.08 17.83
N SER A 99 12.20 9.00 17.39
CA SER A 99 12.83 7.69 17.42
C SER A 99 13.97 7.61 16.42
N GLN A 100 15.13 7.21 16.94
CA GLN A 100 16.32 6.97 16.14
C GLN A 100 16.26 5.56 15.52
N PRO A 101 17.00 5.34 14.42
CA PRO A 101 17.21 4.02 13.87
C PRO A 101 17.59 3.00 14.95
N GLY A 102 17.02 1.79 14.89
CA GLY A 102 17.27 0.71 15.87
C GLY A 102 16.47 0.80 17.18
N GLN A 103 15.65 1.83 17.38
CA GLN A 103 14.70 1.89 18.49
C GLN A 103 13.39 1.17 18.14
N LEU A 104 12.66 0.70 19.16
CA LEU A 104 11.41 -0.06 19.01
C LEU A 104 10.34 0.66 18.15
N MET A 105 10.32 1.99 18.19
CA MET A 105 9.34 2.81 17.46
C MET A 105 9.76 3.13 16.02
N TYR A 106 10.98 2.77 15.60
CA TYR A 106 11.47 3.06 14.27
C TYR A 106 10.71 2.32 13.15
N PRO A 107 10.37 1.02 13.28
CA PRO A 107 9.52 0.34 12.31
C PRO A 107 8.14 1.01 12.16
N VAL A 108 7.58 1.54 13.25
CA VAL A 108 6.30 2.26 13.24
C VAL A 108 6.42 3.56 12.44
N LYS A 109 7.53 4.30 12.60
CA LYS A 109 7.83 5.49 11.78
C LYS A 109 7.90 5.14 10.30
N ARG A 110 8.58 4.04 9.92
CA ARG A 110 8.68 3.58 8.53
C ARG A 110 7.31 3.20 7.96
N MET A 111 6.50 2.46 8.72
CA MET A 111 5.14 2.12 8.32
C MET A 111 4.27 3.37 8.08
N TYR A 112 4.37 4.38 8.93
CA TYR A 112 3.64 5.64 8.73
C TYR A 112 4.06 6.36 7.44
N GLU A 113 5.35 6.37 7.12
CA GLU A 113 5.86 6.95 5.88
C GLU A 113 5.37 6.19 4.63
N ASP A 114 5.32 4.87 4.70
CA ASP A 114 4.83 4.02 3.60
C ASP A 114 3.33 4.20 3.38
N VAL A 115 2.54 4.27 4.46
CA VAL A 115 1.10 4.57 4.37
C VAL A 115 0.88 5.94 3.73
N ARG A 116 1.63 6.96 4.15
CA ARG A 116 1.50 8.30 3.58
C ARG A 116 1.92 8.33 2.12
N TYR A 117 2.98 7.63 1.74
CA TYR A 117 3.39 7.48 0.33
C TYR A 117 2.31 6.76 -0.50
N PHE A 118 1.70 5.70 0.05
CA PHE A 118 0.64 4.95 -0.63
C PHE A 118 -0.63 5.78 -0.85
N LEU A 119 -1.03 6.57 0.16
CA LEU A 119 -2.21 7.45 0.09
C LEU A 119 -2.00 8.70 -0.77
N THR A 120 -0.75 9.03 -1.10
CA THR A 120 -0.46 10.17 -1.99
C THR A 120 -0.77 9.74 -3.43
N ILE A 121 -1.77 10.35 -4.07
CA ILE A 121 -2.22 9.92 -5.41
C ILE A 121 -1.36 10.53 -6.53
N SER A 122 -0.99 11.81 -6.41
CA SER A 122 -0.28 12.52 -7.48
C SER A 122 1.18 12.08 -7.62
N PRO A 123 1.71 11.91 -8.84
CA PRO A 123 3.13 11.65 -9.08
C PRO A 123 4.03 12.73 -8.46
N SER A 124 3.64 14.00 -8.57
CA SER A 124 4.36 15.13 -7.98
C SER A 124 4.39 15.08 -6.46
N GLY A 125 3.26 14.78 -5.82
CA GLY A 125 3.19 14.62 -4.37
C GLY A 125 4.07 13.45 -3.88
N LYS A 126 4.09 12.32 -4.63
CA LYS A 126 4.97 11.19 -4.30
C LYS A 126 6.44 11.55 -4.45
N ALA A 127 6.80 12.30 -5.48
CA ALA A 127 8.17 12.69 -5.74
C ALA A 127 8.69 13.68 -4.68
N GLN A 128 7.90 14.69 -4.34
CA GLN A 128 8.19 15.61 -3.22
C GLN A 128 8.30 14.86 -1.89
N TRP A 129 7.43 13.88 -1.65
CA TRP A 129 7.55 13.02 -0.48
C TRP A 129 8.87 12.26 -0.45
N CYS A 130 9.33 11.73 -1.59
CA CYS A 130 10.64 11.10 -1.70
C CYS A 130 11.78 12.07 -1.37
N VAL A 131 11.76 13.31 -1.87
CA VAL A 131 12.76 14.34 -1.51
C VAL A 131 12.81 14.55 0.01
N CYS A 132 11.66 14.77 0.64
CA CYS A 132 11.56 14.97 2.09
C CYS A 132 12.06 13.76 2.90
N ILE A 133 11.74 12.53 2.46
CA ILE A 133 12.23 11.32 3.11
C ILE A 133 13.74 11.18 2.93
N SER A 134 14.28 11.50 1.77
CA SER A 134 15.72 11.43 1.52
C SER A 134 16.52 12.39 2.41
N GLU A 135 16.06 13.64 2.51
CA GLU A 135 16.63 14.62 3.45
C GLU A 135 16.56 14.12 4.91
N ARG A 136 15.43 13.54 5.32
CA ARG A 136 15.30 12.95 6.66
C ARG A 136 16.28 11.79 6.87
N ARG A 137 16.50 10.94 5.86
CA ARG A 137 17.46 9.81 5.95
C ARG A 137 18.90 10.32 6.08
N LEU A 138 19.26 11.41 5.39
CA LEU A 138 20.55 12.06 5.60
C LEU A 138 20.71 12.50 7.06
N ASN A 139 19.72 13.20 7.61
CA ASN A 139 19.76 13.67 9.00
C ASN A 139 19.85 12.52 10.02
N GLU A 140 19.15 11.41 9.78
CA GLU A 140 19.27 10.22 10.61
C GLU A 140 20.64 9.54 10.50
N PHE A 141 21.23 9.54 9.30
CA PHE A 141 22.57 9.01 9.08
C PHE A 141 23.61 9.85 9.83
N VAL A 142 23.59 11.18 9.65
CA VAL A 142 24.46 12.13 10.37
C VAL A 142 24.28 12.04 11.88
N ALA A 143 23.05 11.83 12.37
CA ALA A 143 22.81 11.61 13.79
C ALA A 143 23.43 10.29 14.27
N SER A 144 23.29 9.21 13.49
CA SER A 144 23.84 7.88 13.85
C SER A 144 25.36 7.87 13.90
N THR A 145 26.03 8.68 13.05
CA THR A 145 27.50 8.79 13.07
C THR A 145 28.02 9.52 14.30
N LYS A 146 27.23 10.38 14.95
CA LYS A 146 27.62 11.00 16.24
C LYS A 146 27.78 9.96 17.35
N ASP A 147 27.01 8.88 17.27
CA ASP A 147 27.10 7.74 18.18
C ASP A 147 28.17 6.72 17.73
N GLY A 148 29.03 7.10 16.76
CA GLY A 148 30.11 6.26 16.23
C GLY A 148 29.63 5.06 15.40
N THR A 149 28.35 5.00 15.05
CA THR A 149 27.77 3.86 14.35
C THR A 149 27.37 4.23 12.93
N VAL A 150 28.09 3.72 11.94
CA VAL A 150 27.67 3.79 10.53
C VAL A 150 26.58 2.75 10.30
N ARG A 151 25.48 3.18 9.69
CA ARG A 151 24.32 2.32 9.40
C ARG A 151 24.07 2.26 7.89
N PRO A 152 24.64 1.27 7.19
CA PRO A 152 24.51 1.11 5.74
C PRO A 152 23.07 1.19 5.23
N ALA A 153 22.12 0.60 5.97
CA ALA A 153 20.70 0.56 5.60
C ALA A 153 20.05 1.95 5.47
N ILE A 154 20.49 2.94 6.25
CA ILE A 154 19.95 4.31 6.16
C ILE A 154 20.46 4.96 4.87
N LEU A 155 21.75 4.80 4.58
CA LEU A 155 22.39 5.35 3.41
C LEU A 155 21.82 4.74 2.12
N SER A 156 21.69 3.42 2.06
CA SER A 156 21.05 2.74 0.94
C SER A 156 19.59 3.16 0.76
N SER A 157 18.85 3.38 1.86
CA SER A 157 17.48 3.88 1.80
C SER A 157 17.40 5.33 1.29
N MET A 158 18.36 6.19 1.64
CA MET A 158 18.44 7.57 1.13
C MET A 158 18.62 7.56 -0.40
N LEU A 159 19.62 6.82 -0.89
CA LEU A 159 19.94 6.70 -2.31
C LEU A 159 18.79 6.07 -3.11
N ALA A 160 18.18 5.00 -2.59
CA ALA A 160 17.01 4.39 -3.22
C ALA A 160 15.81 5.35 -3.30
N THR A 161 15.65 6.24 -2.31
CA THR A 161 14.59 7.25 -2.30
C THR A 161 14.86 8.34 -3.36
N ASN A 162 16.13 8.75 -3.54
CA ASN A 162 16.51 9.67 -4.63
C ASN A 162 16.19 9.08 -6.00
N ARG A 163 16.61 7.83 -6.26
CA ARG A 163 16.30 7.13 -7.53
C ARG A 163 14.80 7.06 -7.77
N ARG A 164 14.01 6.79 -6.73
CA ARG A 164 12.55 6.77 -6.82
C ARG A 164 11.98 8.15 -7.19
N ALA A 165 12.50 9.23 -6.60
CA ALA A 165 12.10 10.60 -6.97
C ALA A 165 12.37 10.89 -8.45
N ILE A 166 13.55 10.50 -8.96
CA ILE A 166 13.89 10.63 -10.39
C ILE A 166 12.89 9.83 -11.25
N SER A 167 12.64 8.56 -10.93
CA SER A 167 11.70 7.73 -11.71
C SER A 167 10.25 8.25 -11.70
N LEU A 168 9.86 9.00 -10.67
CA LEU A 168 8.54 9.62 -10.60
C LEU A 168 8.48 10.90 -11.43
N SER A 169 9.59 11.62 -11.56
CA SER A 169 9.69 12.85 -12.35
C SER A 169 9.43 12.60 -13.83
N GLU A 170 9.78 11.41 -14.35
CA GLU A 170 9.49 11.00 -15.73
C GLU A 170 8.00 11.01 -16.07
N LYS A 171 7.13 10.87 -15.07
CA LYS A 171 5.66 10.82 -15.22
C LYS A 171 5.00 12.18 -14.98
N MET A 172 5.78 13.22 -14.72
CA MET A 172 5.30 14.55 -14.38
C MET A 172 5.26 15.46 -15.62
N PRO A 173 4.41 16.50 -15.63
CA PRO A 173 4.49 17.59 -16.60
C PRO A 173 5.88 18.23 -16.60
N ALA A 174 6.34 18.74 -17.75
CA ALA A 174 7.69 19.29 -17.90
C ALA A 174 8.02 20.37 -16.85
N GLU A 175 7.09 21.30 -16.62
CA GLU A 175 7.23 22.38 -15.64
C GLU A 175 7.44 21.85 -14.21
N GLU A 176 6.59 20.94 -13.73
CA GLU A 176 6.73 20.35 -12.39
C GLU A 176 7.99 19.48 -12.28
N ARG A 177 8.36 18.79 -13.37
CA ARG A 177 9.55 17.94 -13.45
C ARG A 177 10.81 18.78 -13.28
N GLU A 178 10.92 19.91 -13.96
CA GLU A 178 12.09 20.80 -13.87
C GLU A 178 12.28 21.34 -12.44
N VAL A 179 11.20 21.80 -11.81
CA VAL A 179 11.25 22.28 -10.41
C VAL A 179 11.73 21.17 -9.46
N LEU A 180 11.14 19.97 -9.58
CA LEU A 180 11.52 18.83 -8.75
C LEU A 180 12.98 18.42 -8.97
N LEU A 181 13.42 18.35 -10.23
CA LEU A 181 14.80 17.95 -10.54
C LEU A 181 15.79 18.98 -9.98
N ALA A 182 15.52 20.29 -10.11
CA ALA A 182 16.35 21.33 -9.52
C ALA A 182 16.45 21.19 -7.99
N GLU A 183 15.34 20.90 -7.31
CA GLU A 183 15.31 20.61 -5.87
C GLU A 183 16.15 19.36 -5.53
N LEU A 184 15.99 18.28 -6.30
CA LEU A 184 16.72 17.03 -6.08
C LEU A 184 18.23 17.21 -6.30
N ALA A 185 18.66 17.99 -7.28
CA ALA A 185 20.07 18.31 -7.51
C ALA A 185 20.66 19.10 -6.33
N SER A 186 19.93 20.09 -5.82
CA SER A 186 20.32 20.82 -4.61
C SER A 186 20.49 19.87 -3.42
N LEU A 187 19.52 18.97 -3.21
CA LEU A 187 19.59 17.97 -2.13
C LEU A 187 20.74 16.97 -2.31
N CYS A 188 20.98 16.48 -3.52
CA CYS A 188 22.09 15.55 -3.80
C CYS A 188 23.45 16.22 -3.56
N SER A 189 23.59 17.50 -3.90
CA SER A 189 24.78 18.30 -3.60
C SER A 189 25.00 18.44 -2.09
N LEU A 190 23.94 18.78 -1.34
CA LEU A 190 23.98 18.86 0.13
C LEU A 190 24.35 17.50 0.76
N GLN A 191 23.77 16.41 0.26
CA GLN A 191 24.07 15.05 0.69
C GLN A 191 25.53 14.69 0.42
N GLY A 192 26.04 14.97 -0.78
CA GLY A 192 27.44 14.74 -1.14
C GLY A 192 28.40 15.49 -0.23
N ALA A 193 28.13 16.77 0.04
CA ALA A 193 28.93 17.59 0.96
C ALA A 193 28.91 17.02 2.38
N ALA A 194 27.72 16.73 2.94
CA ALA A 194 27.59 16.19 4.29
C ALA A 194 28.29 14.83 4.45
N LEU A 195 28.18 13.94 3.45
CA LEU A 195 28.88 12.66 3.46
C LEU A 195 30.39 12.81 3.35
N ASN A 196 30.87 13.76 2.54
CA ASN A 196 32.29 14.06 2.43
C ASN A 196 32.87 14.59 3.74
N ASP A 197 32.15 15.48 4.43
CA ASP A 197 32.54 16.01 5.73
C ASP A 197 32.63 14.88 6.78
N LEU A 198 31.64 13.98 6.80
CA LEU A 198 31.66 12.81 7.68
C LEU A 198 32.83 11.87 7.39
N ASN A 199 33.11 11.61 6.10
CA ASN A 199 34.22 10.76 5.67
C ASN A 199 35.58 11.30 6.13
N GLN A 200 35.72 12.62 6.29
CA GLN A 200 36.94 13.25 6.79
C GLN A 200 37.05 13.22 8.33
N CYS A 201 35.91 13.26 9.05
CA CYS A 201 35.93 13.54 10.48
C CYS A 201 35.66 12.35 11.40
N CYS A 202 34.89 11.35 10.97
CA CYS A 202 34.24 10.44 11.94
C CYS A 202 34.10 8.98 11.51
N ILE A 203 34.61 8.59 10.34
CA ILE A 203 34.34 7.25 9.78
C ILE A 203 35.55 6.33 9.93
N LEU A 204 35.29 5.10 10.39
CA LEU A 204 36.28 4.02 10.48
C LEU A 204 36.75 3.60 9.07
N PRO A 205 38.01 3.16 8.90
CA PRO A 205 38.55 2.79 7.59
C PRO A 205 37.66 1.82 6.80
N ASP A 206 37.03 0.85 7.48
CA ASP A 206 36.17 -0.18 6.88
C ASP A 206 34.88 0.39 6.25
N ASP A 207 34.40 1.53 6.74
CA ASP A 207 33.16 2.18 6.29
C ASP A 207 33.40 3.23 5.19
N THR A 208 34.65 3.62 4.95
CA THR A 208 35.01 4.66 3.96
C THR A 208 34.61 4.27 2.53
N ALA A 209 34.75 2.99 2.17
CA ALA A 209 34.37 2.48 0.86
C ALA A 209 32.86 2.67 0.60
N LEU A 210 32.03 2.40 1.60
CA LEU A 210 30.59 2.54 1.52
C LEU A 210 30.17 4.02 1.37
N VAL A 211 30.78 4.92 2.13
CA VAL A 211 30.47 6.35 2.04
C VAL A 211 31.00 6.96 0.74
N SER A 212 32.18 6.57 0.28
CA SER A 212 32.72 7.02 -1.01
C SER A 212 31.83 6.60 -2.20
N ALA A 213 31.28 5.38 -2.17
CA ALA A 213 30.33 4.91 -3.18
C ALA A 213 29.04 5.74 -3.16
N ALA A 214 28.52 6.09 -1.98
CA ALA A 214 27.35 6.94 -1.86
C ALA A 214 27.60 8.38 -2.34
N ILE A 215 28.77 8.96 -2.06
CA ILE A 215 29.17 10.27 -2.59
C ILE A 215 29.20 10.24 -4.12
N ALA A 216 29.83 9.22 -4.71
CA ALA A 216 29.88 9.06 -6.16
C ALA A 216 28.47 8.98 -6.79
N GLU A 217 27.56 8.27 -6.13
CA GLU A 217 26.16 8.17 -6.58
C GLU A 217 25.42 9.52 -6.48
N CYS A 218 25.59 10.27 -5.39
CA CYS A 218 25.01 11.62 -5.25
C CYS A 218 25.52 12.56 -6.36
N MET A 219 26.83 12.52 -6.65
CA MET A 219 27.44 13.32 -7.72
C MET A 219 26.94 12.91 -9.11
N SER A 220 26.73 11.62 -9.35
CA SER A 220 26.12 11.14 -10.59
C SER A 220 24.69 11.66 -10.75
N CYS A 221 23.90 11.68 -9.67
CA CYS A 221 22.54 12.24 -9.71
C CYS A 221 22.55 13.75 -10.03
N CYS A 222 23.46 14.52 -9.44
CA CYS A 222 23.60 15.96 -9.76
C CYS A 222 23.92 16.19 -11.24
N ASN A 223 24.88 15.46 -11.80
CA ASN A 223 25.30 15.63 -13.19
C ASN A 223 24.19 15.28 -14.19
N CYS A 224 23.35 14.27 -13.88
CA CYS A 224 22.21 13.93 -14.74
C CYS A 224 21.15 15.03 -14.81
N VAL A 225 21.02 15.84 -13.75
CA VAL A 225 20.02 16.91 -13.67
C VAL A 225 20.53 18.21 -14.30
N CYS A 226 21.82 18.50 -14.18
CA CYS A 226 22.37 19.79 -14.60
C CYS A 226 22.60 19.96 -16.12
N ILE A 227 22.23 19.00 -16.96
CA ILE A 227 22.33 19.17 -18.42
C ILE A 227 21.11 19.95 -18.90
N PRO A 228 21.23 21.25 -19.23
CA PRO A 228 20.12 22.00 -19.77
C PRO A 228 19.87 21.48 -21.18
N THR A 229 18.63 21.14 -21.49
CA THR A 229 18.19 20.94 -22.87
C THR A 229 18.20 22.29 -23.59
N GLU A 230 19.34 22.69 -24.15
CA GLU A 230 19.36 23.65 -25.25
C GLU A 230 18.81 22.95 -26.50
N GLN A 231 17.50 23.01 -26.70
CA GLN A 231 16.84 22.72 -27.98
C GLN A 231 15.69 23.70 -28.22
#